data_AF-A0A090DGN9-F1
#
_entry.id   AF-A0A090DGN9-F1
#
_cell.length_a   1.000
_cell.length_b   1.000
_cell.length_c   1.000
_cell.angle_alpha   90.00
_cell.angle_beta   90.00
_cell.angle_gamma   90.00
#
_symmetry.space_group_name_H-M   'P 1'
#
loop_
_entity.id
_entity.type
_entity.pdbx_description
1 polymer ?
#
loop_
_entity_poly.entity_id
_entity_poly.type
_entity_poly.pdbx_seq_one_letter_code
_entity_poly.pdbx_strand_id
1 'polypeptide(L)'
;MPESERLRELAEIAANAYGAPSAAHVAAAPGTQILLPRVASLVTPGKALVLGPTYAEHARAAAIAGHAVAEVQDFDALADADLAVLVNPNNPDGRIIGRDRLLDLAAQLRGKGGLLVVDEAFMDVGPTEHSLAGDVGLGGIAVLRSFGKFFGLAGVRLGFALADALTVERLEAQLGPWAVAGPALEYGIRALADAEWQAAMRQRLAADAERLDALLGRFGVPVTGGTSLFRYLSLADATTLFSALGERGVLVRHFVGRPHVLRVGLPGSEEEWLRLEGALAAWASRRDDAPKEF
;
A
#
# COMPACT_ATOMS: atom_id res chain seq x y z
N MET A 1 2.14 -33.21 -5.11
CA MET A 1 3.39 -32.44 -5.01
C MET A 1 3.31 -31.61 -3.75
N PRO A 2 4.29 -31.66 -2.84
CA PRO A 2 4.23 -30.98 -1.53
C PRO A 2 3.93 -29.48 -1.62
N GLU A 3 4.31 -28.83 -2.72
CA GLU A 3 4.13 -27.40 -2.95
C GLU A 3 2.66 -26.99 -3.18
N SER A 4 1.84 -27.84 -3.80
CA SER A 4 0.40 -27.56 -4.01
C SER A 4 -0.39 -27.58 -2.70
N GLU A 5 -0.01 -28.43 -1.76
CA GLU A 5 -0.60 -28.46 -0.41
C GLU A 5 -0.20 -27.22 0.39
N ARG A 6 1.07 -26.81 0.31
CA ARG A 6 1.55 -25.58 0.97
C ARG A 6 0.94 -24.32 0.40
N LEU A 7 0.71 -24.25 -0.91
CA LEU A 7 0.01 -23.11 -1.51
C LEU A 7 -1.44 -23.01 -1.01
N ARG A 8 -2.13 -24.15 -0.87
CA ARG A 8 -3.49 -24.20 -0.31
C ARG A 8 -3.51 -23.79 1.16
N GLU A 9 -2.60 -24.32 1.97
CA GLU A 9 -2.42 -23.93 3.38
C GLU A 9 -2.17 -22.42 3.51
N LEU A 10 -1.29 -21.87 2.68
CA LEU A 10 -1.05 -20.42 2.65
C LEU A 10 -2.32 -19.64 2.30
N ALA A 11 -3.10 -20.08 1.31
CA ALA A 11 -4.34 -19.43 0.91
C ALA A 11 -5.40 -19.46 2.02
N GLU A 12 -5.52 -20.57 2.75
CA GLU A 12 -6.40 -20.71 3.92
C GLU A 12 -5.99 -19.75 5.05
N ILE A 13 -4.71 -19.71 5.38
CA ILE A 13 -4.19 -18.81 6.41
C ILE A 13 -4.33 -17.34 5.99
N ALA A 14 -4.04 -17.02 4.73
CA ALA A 14 -4.21 -15.67 4.20
C ALA A 14 -5.68 -15.23 4.19
N ALA A 15 -6.62 -16.13 3.85
CA ALA A 15 -8.04 -15.84 3.92
C ALA A 15 -8.46 -15.46 5.34
N ASN A 16 -8.04 -16.24 6.34
CA ASN A 16 -8.31 -15.95 7.74
C ASN A 16 -7.66 -14.64 8.20
N ALA A 17 -6.38 -14.42 7.87
CA ALA A 17 -5.63 -13.25 8.30
C ALA A 17 -6.15 -11.93 7.68
N TYR A 18 -6.62 -11.97 6.44
CA TYR A 18 -7.15 -10.80 5.74
C TYR A 18 -8.67 -10.66 5.80
N GLY A 19 -9.37 -11.66 6.34
CA GLY A 19 -10.83 -11.66 6.42
C GLY A 19 -11.53 -11.95 5.09
N ALA A 20 -10.88 -12.64 4.15
CA ALA A 20 -11.53 -13.09 2.92
C ALA A 20 -12.51 -14.24 3.19
N PRO A 21 -13.55 -14.45 2.36
CA PRO A 21 -14.58 -15.45 2.63
C PRO A 21 -14.07 -16.90 2.72
N SER A 22 -13.05 -17.25 1.94
CA SER A 22 -12.39 -18.56 1.98
C SER A 22 -11.10 -18.56 1.16
N ALA A 23 -10.32 -19.64 1.23
CA ALA A 23 -9.13 -19.84 0.40
C ALA A 23 -9.41 -19.74 -1.11
N ALA A 24 -10.62 -20.08 -1.56
CA ALA A 24 -11.02 -19.95 -2.97
C ALA A 24 -11.08 -18.48 -3.45
N HIS A 25 -11.05 -17.53 -2.53
CA HIS A 25 -11.04 -16.09 -2.80
C HIS A 25 -9.63 -15.50 -2.70
N VAL A 26 -8.57 -16.32 -2.70
CA VAL A 26 -7.19 -15.87 -2.51
C VAL A 26 -6.28 -16.43 -3.60
N ALA A 27 -5.67 -15.56 -4.40
CA ALA A 27 -4.57 -15.90 -5.30
C ALA A 27 -3.24 -15.38 -4.71
N ALA A 28 -2.30 -16.27 -4.41
CA ALA A 28 -0.95 -15.88 -3.98
C ALA A 28 -0.01 -15.67 -5.19
N ALA A 29 0.88 -14.70 -5.11
CA ALA A 29 1.78 -14.33 -6.20
C ALA A 29 3.16 -13.83 -5.71
N PRO A 30 4.18 -13.77 -6.61
CA PRO A 30 5.50 -13.15 -6.42
C PRO A 30 5.53 -11.65 -6.08
N GLY A 31 4.81 -11.24 -5.04
CA GLY A 31 4.53 -9.85 -4.71
C GLY A 31 3.39 -9.28 -5.55
N THR A 32 2.82 -8.17 -5.08
CA THR A 32 1.66 -7.54 -5.72
C THR A 32 1.94 -6.99 -7.13
N GLN A 33 3.20 -6.67 -7.44
CA GLN A 33 3.56 -6.03 -8.72
C GLN A 33 3.16 -6.88 -9.95
N ILE A 34 3.27 -8.21 -9.87
CA ILE A 34 2.91 -9.11 -10.97
C ILE A 34 1.39 -9.22 -11.16
N LEU A 35 0.62 -8.94 -10.11
CA LEU A 35 -0.84 -8.95 -10.10
C LEU A 35 -1.42 -7.70 -10.74
N LEU A 36 -0.77 -6.54 -10.65
CA LEU A 36 -1.32 -5.26 -11.15
C LEU A 36 -1.84 -5.34 -12.60
N PRO A 37 -1.03 -5.74 -13.61
CA PRO A 37 -1.52 -5.83 -14.99
C PRO A 37 -2.46 -7.02 -15.22
N ARG A 38 -2.37 -8.08 -14.42
CA ARG A 38 -3.22 -9.28 -14.51
C ARG A 38 -4.63 -9.02 -14.04
N VAL A 39 -4.76 -8.28 -12.94
CA VAL A 39 -6.06 -7.83 -12.43
C VAL A 39 -6.67 -6.82 -13.38
N ALA A 40 -5.88 -5.88 -13.91
CA ALA A 40 -6.38 -4.94 -14.92
C ALA A 40 -6.93 -5.64 -16.17
N SER A 41 -6.27 -6.71 -16.66
CA SER A 41 -6.70 -7.45 -17.85
C SER A 41 -7.94 -8.35 -17.64
N LEU A 42 -8.50 -8.40 -16.43
CA LEU A 42 -9.74 -9.14 -16.16
C LEU A 42 -10.96 -8.47 -16.79
N VAL A 43 -10.90 -7.15 -17.02
CA VAL A 43 -11.91 -6.34 -17.68
C VAL A 43 -11.48 -6.04 -19.10
N THR A 44 -12.45 -5.93 -20.01
CA THR A 44 -12.18 -5.49 -21.39
C THR A 44 -11.49 -4.12 -21.38
N PRO A 45 -10.44 -3.92 -22.20
CA PRO A 45 -9.78 -2.63 -22.31
C PRO A 45 -10.77 -1.50 -22.59
N GLY A 46 -10.66 -0.43 -21.81
CA GLY A 46 -11.60 0.69 -21.78
C GLY A 46 -11.02 1.85 -20.98
N LYS A 47 -11.86 2.65 -20.33
CA LYS A 47 -11.45 3.78 -19.50
C LYS A 47 -11.00 3.29 -18.12
N ALA A 48 -9.72 3.49 -17.78
CA ALA A 48 -9.19 3.22 -16.45
C ALA A 48 -8.94 4.52 -15.69
N LEU A 49 -9.53 4.67 -14.51
CA LEU A 49 -9.35 5.84 -13.65
C LEU A 49 -8.63 5.45 -12.36
N VAL A 50 -7.55 6.17 -12.06
CA VAL A 50 -6.75 5.96 -10.85
C VAL A 50 -6.92 7.16 -9.92
N LEU A 51 -7.32 6.92 -8.67
CA LEU A 51 -7.50 7.98 -7.68
C LEU A 51 -6.15 8.50 -7.16
N GLY A 52 -5.73 9.64 -7.68
CA GLY A 52 -4.46 10.28 -7.39
C GLY A 52 -4.54 11.45 -6.41
N PRO A 53 -3.38 12.00 -6.00
CA PRO A 53 -2.04 11.48 -6.27
C PRO A 53 -1.80 10.15 -5.53
N THR A 54 -1.22 9.16 -6.22
CA THR A 54 -1.01 7.81 -5.67
C THR A 54 0.22 7.09 -6.23
N TYR A 55 0.35 5.79 -5.99
CA TYR A 55 1.40 4.93 -6.50
C TYR A 55 1.29 4.77 -8.03
N ALA A 56 2.27 5.34 -8.75
CA ALA A 56 2.26 5.46 -10.21
C ALA A 56 2.19 4.13 -10.98
N GLU A 57 2.56 3.01 -10.35
CA GLU A 57 2.54 1.70 -11.01
C GLU A 57 1.13 1.22 -11.38
N HIS A 58 0.07 1.68 -10.70
CA HIS A 58 -1.30 1.32 -11.07
C HIS A 58 -1.67 1.85 -12.46
N ALA A 59 -1.41 3.13 -12.71
CA ALA A 59 -1.67 3.75 -14.00
C ALA A 59 -0.85 3.06 -15.11
N ARG A 60 0.42 2.76 -14.83
CA ARG A 60 1.29 2.02 -15.75
C ARG A 60 0.77 0.61 -16.04
N ALA A 61 0.33 -0.13 -15.01
CA ALA A 61 -0.17 -1.48 -15.15
C ALA A 61 -1.49 -1.55 -15.93
N ALA A 62 -2.40 -0.61 -15.70
CA ALA A 62 -3.62 -0.47 -16.48
C ALA A 62 -3.33 -0.18 -17.96
N ALA A 63 -2.34 0.68 -18.24
CA ALA A 63 -1.90 0.97 -19.61
C ALA A 63 -1.28 -0.27 -20.29
N ILE A 64 -0.49 -1.07 -19.56
CA ILE A 64 0.06 -2.35 -20.05
C ILE A 64 -1.07 -3.33 -20.42
N ALA A 65 -2.18 -3.33 -19.66
CA ALA A 65 -3.37 -4.12 -19.96
C ALA A 65 -4.23 -3.53 -21.10
N GLY A 66 -3.84 -2.40 -21.70
CA GLY A 66 -4.48 -1.80 -22.88
C GLY A 66 -5.54 -0.74 -22.58
N HIS A 67 -5.73 -0.33 -21.33
CA HIS A 67 -6.71 0.70 -20.98
C HIS A 67 -6.26 2.12 -21.38
N ALA A 68 -7.24 2.98 -21.67
CA ALA A 68 -7.05 4.42 -21.71
C ALA A 68 -7.05 4.96 -20.28
N VAL A 69 -5.87 5.30 -19.77
CA VAL A 69 -5.67 5.63 -18.35
C VAL A 69 -5.71 7.14 -18.12
N ALA A 70 -6.42 7.56 -17.07
CA ALA A 70 -6.33 8.90 -16.51
C ALA A 70 -6.25 8.85 -14.97
N GLU A 71 -5.48 9.77 -14.40
CA GLU A 71 -5.49 10.01 -12.96
C GLU A 71 -6.56 11.06 -12.64
N VAL A 72 -7.36 10.81 -11.59
CA VAL A 72 -8.41 11.71 -11.10
C VAL A 72 -8.19 12.01 -9.62
N GLN A 73 -8.56 13.20 -9.17
CA GLN A 73 -8.47 13.57 -7.75
C GLN A 73 -9.78 13.38 -7.00
N ASP A 74 -10.89 13.43 -7.73
CA ASP A 74 -12.22 13.23 -7.18
C ASP A 74 -12.56 11.73 -7.16
N PHE A 75 -13.03 11.25 -6.00
CA PHE A 75 -13.49 9.89 -5.84
C PHE A 75 -14.73 9.62 -6.70
N ASP A 76 -15.65 10.57 -6.79
CA ASP A 76 -16.94 10.34 -7.45
C ASP A 76 -16.75 10.18 -8.98
N ALA A 77 -15.70 10.75 -9.55
CA ALA A 77 -15.31 10.55 -10.95
C ALA A 77 -14.97 9.09 -11.30
N LEU A 78 -14.59 8.25 -10.31
CA LEU A 78 -14.29 6.83 -10.53
C LEU A 78 -15.51 6.05 -11.05
N ALA A 79 -16.73 6.52 -10.76
CA ALA A 79 -17.97 5.90 -11.22
C ALA A 79 -18.07 5.82 -12.76
N ASP A 80 -17.33 6.67 -13.49
CA ASP A 80 -17.28 6.66 -14.95
C ASP A 80 -16.26 5.68 -15.54
N ALA A 81 -15.47 4.98 -14.73
CA ALA A 81 -14.44 4.06 -15.21
C ALA A 81 -15.00 2.69 -15.60
N ASP A 82 -14.33 1.97 -16.49
CA ASP A 82 -14.47 0.52 -16.64
C ASP A 82 -13.56 -0.22 -15.64
N LEU A 83 -12.41 0.38 -15.33
CA LEU A 83 -11.48 -0.06 -14.30
C LEU A 83 -11.17 1.10 -13.36
N ALA A 84 -11.70 1.07 -12.13
CA ALA A 84 -11.36 2.03 -11.09
C ALA A 84 -10.25 1.46 -10.21
N VAL A 85 -9.22 2.26 -9.91
CA VAL A 85 -8.11 1.84 -9.04
C VAL A 85 -7.87 2.88 -7.95
N LEU A 86 -7.76 2.43 -6.71
CA LEU A 86 -7.35 3.26 -5.59
C LEU A 86 -6.53 2.46 -4.58
N VAL A 87 -5.75 3.16 -3.76
CA VAL A 87 -4.94 2.57 -2.68
C VAL A 87 -5.56 3.00 -1.35
N ASN A 88 -5.77 2.06 -0.42
CA ASN A 88 -6.46 2.29 0.85
C ASN A 88 -5.82 1.47 2.00
N PRO A 89 -5.18 2.08 3.02
CA PRO A 89 -4.76 3.47 3.11
C PRO A 89 -3.83 3.87 1.96
N ASN A 90 -3.98 5.09 1.44
CA ASN A 90 -3.26 5.52 0.25
C ASN A 90 -1.76 5.72 0.48
N ASN A 91 -0.98 5.48 -0.57
CA ASN A 91 0.39 5.95 -0.68
C ASN A 91 0.45 7.12 -1.68
N PRO A 92 0.82 8.35 -1.26
CA PRO A 92 1.71 8.60 -0.12
C PRO A 92 1.11 9.26 1.12
N ASP A 93 -0.15 9.70 1.09
CA ASP A 93 -0.72 10.57 2.13
C ASP A 93 -1.41 9.82 3.28
N GLY A 94 -1.60 8.50 3.16
CA GLY A 94 -2.30 7.68 4.15
C GLY A 94 -3.81 7.89 4.19
N ARG A 95 -4.40 8.65 3.25
CA ARG A 95 -5.85 8.90 3.24
C ARG A 95 -6.63 7.59 3.16
N ILE A 96 -7.83 7.60 3.73
CA ILE A 96 -8.69 6.43 3.83
C ILE A 96 -10.06 6.75 3.24
N ILE A 97 -10.55 5.86 2.39
CA ILE A 97 -11.92 5.87 1.90
C ILE A 97 -12.70 4.81 2.68
N GLY A 98 -13.85 5.20 3.22
CA GLY A 98 -14.71 4.31 4.00
C GLY A 98 -15.30 3.18 3.15
N ARG A 99 -15.41 1.99 3.77
CA ARG A 99 -15.92 0.76 3.15
C ARG A 99 -17.25 0.96 2.41
N ASP A 100 -18.23 1.63 3.00
CA ASP A 100 -19.56 1.78 2.37
C ASP A 100 -19.50 2.52 1.03
N ARG A 101 -18.71 3.60 0.94
CA ARG A 101 -18.49 4.33 -0.32
C ARG A 101 -17.82 3.45 -1.38
N LEU A 102 -16.88 2.60 -0.96
CA LEU A 102 -16.19 1.68 -1.86
C LEU A 102 -17.13 0.60 -2.38
N LEU A 103 -18.02 0.07 -1.52
CA LEU A 103 -19.03 -0.92 -1.91
C LEU A 103 -20.06 -0.33 -2.88
N ASP A 104 -20.50 0.91 -2.64
CA ASP A 104 -21.40 1.63 -3.55
C ASP A 104 -20.75 1.81 -4.93
N LEU A 105 -19.48 2.24 -4.97
CA LEU A 105 -18.72 2.35 -6.22
C LEU A 105 -18.59 0.99 -6.92
N ALA A 106 -18.20 -0.06 -6.19
CA ALA A 106 -18.08 -1.40 -6.74
C ALA A 106 -19.40 -1.90 -7.36
N ALA A 107 -20.54 -1.64 -6.70
CA ALA A 107 -21.85 -2.01 -7.21
C ALA A 107 -22.20 -1.29 -8.52
N GLN A 108 -21.89 0.01 -8.62
CA GLN A 108 -22.08 0.79 -9.85
C GLN A 108 -21.21 0.27 -10.99
N LEU A 109 -19.93 0.02 -10.74
CA LEU A 109 -19.00 -0.52 -11.73
C LEU A 109 -19.43 -1.91 -12.20
N ARG A 110 -19.77 -2.81 -11.27
CA ARG A 110 -20.26 -4.15 -11.58
C ARG A 110 -21.51 -4.11 -12.48
N GLY A 111 -22.43 -3.17 -12.24
CA GLY A 111 -23.65 -3.02 -13.04
C GLY A 111 -23.42 -2.78 -14.53
N LYS A 112 -22.22 -2.32 -14.91
CA LYS A 112 -21.79 -2.10 -16.31
C LYS A 112 -20.61 -3.00 -16.73
N GLY A 113 -20.29 -4.03 -15.95
CA GLY A 113 -19.21 -4.97 -16.25
C GLY A 113 -17.80 -4.47 -15.89
N GLY A 114 -17.68 -3.41 -15.10
CA GLY A 114 -16.42 -2.86 -14.62
C GLY A 114 -15.90 -3.52 -13.34
N LEU A 115 -14.68 -3.11 -12.93
CA LEU A 115 -13.96 -3.64 -11.77
C LEU A 115 -13.44 -2.50 -10.88
N LEU A 116 -13.65 -2.63 -9.57
CA LEU A 116 -12.94 -1.85 -8.56
C LEU A 116 -11.70 -2.62 -8.09
N VAL A 117 -10.52 -2.03 -8.25
CA VAL A 117 -9.28 -2.52 -7.65
C VAL A 117 -8.92 -1.66 -6.45
N VAL A 118 -8.83 -2.28 -5.27
CA VAL A 118 -8.41 -1.63 -4.03
C VAL A 118 -7.06 -2.21 -3.60
N ASP A 119 -6.00 -1.41 -3.69
CA ASP A 119 -4.70 -1.79 -3.16
C ASP A 119 -4.64 -1.52 -1.65
N GLU A 120 -4.64 -2.59 -0.88
CA GLU A 120 -4.61 -2.57 0.59
C GLU A 120 -3.22 -2.89 1.14
N ALA A 121 -2.15 -2.50 0.43
CA ALA A 121 -0.76 -2.77 0.83
C ALA A 121 -0.34 -2.23 2.21
N PHE A 122 -1.13 -1.33 2.82
CA PHE A 122 -0.88 -0.76 4.15
C PHE A 122 -2.01 -1.03 5.15
N MET A 123 -3.01 -1.84 4.77
CA MET A 123 -4.18 -2.07 5.61
C MET A 123 -3.88 -2.96 6.83
N ASP A 124 -2.75 -3.68 6.85
CA ASP A 124 -2.31 -4.42 8.05
C ASP A 124 -2.08 -3.53 9.28
N VAL A 125 -1.78 -2.24 9.07
CA VAL A 125 -1.67 -1.21 10.12
C VAL A 125 -2.79 -0.16 10.05
N GLY A 126 -3.74 -0.35 9.14
CA GLY A 126 -4.86 0.56 8.91
C GLY A 126 -6.12 0.17 9.70
N PRO A 127 -7.17 1.00 9.64
CA PRO A 127 -8.49 0.67 10.15
C PRO A 127 -9.12 -0.42 9.28
N THR A 128 -8.99 -1.67 9.72
CA THR A 128 -9.44 -2.87 9.01
C THR A 128 -10.95 -2.90 8.71
N GLU A 129 -11.76 -2.14 9.45
CA GLU A 129 -13.18 -1.93 9.19
C GLU A 129 -13.47 -1.26 7.84
N HIS A 130 -12.45 -0.66 7.21
CA HIS A 130 -12.52 -0.06 5.89
C HIS A 130 -11.99 -0.97 4.76
N SER A 131 -11.53 -2.19 5.09
CA SER A 131 -11.12 -3.18 4.10
C SER A 131 -12.32 -3.75 3.35
N LEU A 132 -12.12 -4.10 2.07
CA LEU A 132 -13.10 -4.84 1.26
C LEU A 132 -12.79 -6.33 1.16
N ALA A 133 -11.77 -6.84 1.86
CA ALA A 133 -11.34 -8.23 1.74
C ALA A 133 -12.48 -9.23 2.00
N GLY A 134 -13.37 -8.95 2.97
CA GLY A 134 -14.54 -9.78 3.27
C GLY A 134 -15.69 -9.65 2.27
N ASP A 135 -15.64 -8.68 1.37
CA ASP A 135 -16.72 -8.35 0.44
C ASP A 135 -16.44 -8.82 -1.00
N VAL A 136 -15.26 -9.37 -1.26
CA VAL A 136 -14.82 -9.74 -2.61
C VAL A 136 -15.73 -10.78 -3.29
N GLY A 137 -16.46 -11.59 -2.51
CA GLY A 137 -17.44 -12.55 -3.01
C GLY A 137 -18.66 -11.90 -3.70
N LEU A 138 -18.89 -10.60 -3.52
CA LEU A 138 -19.93 -9.85 -4.25
C LEU A 138 -19.58 -9.68 -5.75
N GLY A 139 -18.34 -9.95 -6.15
CA GLY A 139 -17.84 -9.76 -7.50
C GLY A 139 -17.68 -8.29 -7.89
N GLY A 140 -16.91 -8.03 -8.96
CA GLY A 140 -16.57 -6.67 -9.40
C GLY A 140 -15.61 -5.94 -8.45
N ILE A 141 -14.94 -6.69 -7.56
CA ILE A 141 -13.96 -6.19 -6.60
C ILE A 141 -12.70 -7.06 -6.69
N ALA A 142 -11.53 -6.42 -6.72
CA ALA A 142 -10.25 -7.07 -6.49
C ALA A 142 -9.46 -6.29 -5.44
N VAL A 143 -9.15 -6.94 -4.32
CA VAL A 143 -8.31 -6.37 -3.25
C VAL A 143 -6.88 -6.89 -3.41
N LEU A 144 -5.89 -6.02 -3.30
CA LEU A 144 -4.48 -6.43 -3.34
C LEU A 144 -3.86 -6.32 -1.95
N ARG A 145 -3.15 -7.37 -1.50
CA ARG A 145 -2.43 -7.39 -0.23
C ARG A 145 -0.93 -7.57 -0.45
N SER A 146 -0.13 -6.68 0.14
CA SER A 146 1.33 -6.73 0.08
C SER A 146 1.92 -7.26 1.39
N PHE A 147 2.40 -8.51 1.38
CA PHE A 147 3.01 -9.12 2.56
C PHE A 147 4.26 -8.37 3.05
N GLY A 148 5.11 -7.92 2.13
CA GLY A 148 6.45 -7.44 2.47
C GLY A 148 6.55 -6.13 3.26
N LYS A 149 5.43 -5.45 3.56
CA LYS A 149 5.42 -4.16 4.25
C LYS A 149 5.42 -4.36 5.77
N PHE A 150 4.25 -4.66 6.32
CA PHE A 150 4.05 -4.84 7.75
C PHE A 150 4.91 -5.95 8.35
N PHE A 151 5.12 -7.03 7.61
CA PHE A 151 5.94 -8.16 8.06
C PHE A 151 7.46 -7.91 7.95
N GLY A 152 7.91 -6.78 7.38
CA GLY A 152 9.34 -6.47 7.23
C GLY A 152 10.08 -7.38 6.23
N LEU A 153 9.35 -8.13 5.40
CA LEU A 153 9.88 -9.18 4.52
C LEU A 153 9.75 -8.81 3.03
N ALA A 154 10.05 -7.56 2.66
CA ALA A 154 9.92 -7.08 1.28
C ALA A 154 10.68 -7.93 0.25
N GLY A 155 11.83 -8.49 0.64
CA GLY A 155 12.67 -9.35 -0.20
C GLY A 155 12.10 -10.74 -0.47
N VAL A 156 11.14 -11.23 0.32
CA VAL A 156 10.51 -12.55 0.14
C VAL A 156 9.64 -12.60 -1.12
N ARG A 157 9.20 -11.44 -1.61
CA ARG A 157 8.36 -11.31 -2.81
C ARG A 157 7.08 -12.13 -2.70
N LEU A 158 6.30 -11.90 -1.65
CA LEU A 158 4.96 -12.46 -1.48
C LEU A 158 3.89 -11.36 -1.54
N GLY A 159 2.77 -11.65 -2.18
CA GLY A 159 1.60 -10.79 -2.24
C GLY A 159 0.37 -11.59 -2.65
N PHE A 160 -0.80 -10.99 -2.54
CA PHE A 160 -2.07 -11.66 -2.77
C PHE A 160 -3.04 -10.77 -3.55
N ALA A 161 -3.87 -11.40 -4.37
CA ALA A 161 -5.12 -10.82 -4.86
C ALA A 161 -6.28 -11.55 -4.19
N LEU A 162 -7.23 -10.79 -3.67
CA LEU A 162 -8.49 -11.30 -3.14
C LEU A 162 -9.61 -10.87 -4.09
N ALA A 163 -10.40 -11.81 -4.57
CA ALA A 163 -11.47 -11.57 -5.54
C ALA A 163 -12.53 -12.68 -5.43
N ASP A 164 -13.60 -12.60 -6.22
CA ASP A 164 -14.53 -13.73 -6.37
C ASP A 164 -13.80 -14.98 -6.91
N ALA A 165 -14.33 -16.17 -6.62
CA ALA A 165 -13.65 -17.43 -6.91
C ALA A 165 -13.30 -17.62 -8.40
N LEU A 166 -14.18 -17.21 -9.32
CA LEU A 166 -13.92 -17.32 -10.76
C LEU A 166 -12.78 -16.39 -11.19
N THR A 167 -12.72 -15.19 -10.62
CA THR A 167 -11.61 -14.26 -10.83
C THR A 167 -10.29 -14.84 -10.31
N VAL A 168 -10.29 -15.44 -9.12
CA VAL A 168 -9.10 -16.11 -8.56
C VAL A 168 -8.63 -17.24 -9.45
N GLU A 169 -9.52 -18.12 -9.90
CA GLU A 169 -9.19 -19.21 -10.84
C GLU A 169 -8.53 -18.68 -12.12
N ARG A 170 -9.05 -17.58 -12.69
CA ARG A 170 -8.45 -16.92 -13.87
C ARG A 170 -7.06 -16.38 -13.57
N LEU A 171 -6.85 -15.75 -12.41
CA LEU A 171 -5.55 -15.22 -12.01
C LEU A 171 -4.52 -16.34 -11.80
N GLU A 172 -4.91 -17.43 -11.15
CA GLU A 172 -4.05 -18.60 -10.95
C GLU A 172 -3.66 -19.24 -12.28
N ALA A 173 -4.60 -19.37 -13.22
CA ALA A 173 -4.32 -19.86 -14.57
C ALA A 173 -3.31 -18.97 -15.33
N GLN A 174 -3.38 -17.64 -15.15
CA GLN A 174 -2.42 -16.69 -15.74
C GLN A 174 -1.05 -16.68 -15.05
N LEU A 175 -0.99 -17.01 -13.76
CA LEU A 175 0.25 -17.14 -13.01
C LEU A 175 0.97 -18.45 -13.35
N GLY A 176 0.21 -19.50 -13.61
CA GLY A 176 0.73 -20.83 -13.89
C GLY A 176 1.19 -21.58 -12.63
N PRO A 177 1.64 -22.83 -12.79
CA PRO A 177 2.10 -23.62 -11.66
C PRO A 177 3.40 -23.05 -11.09
N TRP A 178 3.59 -23.22 -9.78
CA TRP A 178 4.83 -22.85 -9.06
C TRP A 178 5.21 -21.37 -9.14
N ALA A 179 4.20 -20.49 -9.26
CA ALA A 179 4.43 -19.06 -9.32
C ALA A 179 5.11 -18.53 -8.05
N VAL A 180 4.74 -19.03 -6.87
CA VAL A 180 5.30 -18.58 -5.58
C VAL A 180 6.43 -19.48 -5.13
N ALA A 181 7.58 -18.90 -4.79
CA ALA A 181 8.74 -19.66 -4.35
C ALA A 181 8.51 -20.36 -3.00
N GLY A 182 9.02 -21.58 -2.84
CA GLY A 182 8.92 -22.36 -1.60
C GLY A 182 9.25 -21.59 -0.30
N PRO A 183 10.36 -20.83 -0.22
CA PRO A 183 10.63 -20.00 0.96
C PRO A 183 9.54 -18.96 1.24
N ALA A 184 8.93 -18.37 0.20
CA ALA A 184 7.84 -17.42 0.38
C ALA A 184 6.58 -18.09 0.94
N LEU A 185 6.30 -19.34 0.54
CA LEU A 185 5.23 -20.12 1.14
C LEU A 185 5.47 -20.31 2.65
N GLU A 186 6.65 -20.78 3.02
CA GLU A 186 7.00 -21.07 4.43
C GLU A 186 6.94 -19.83 5.32
N TYR A 187 7.56 -18.72 4.89
CA TYR A 187 7.50 -17.47 5.65
C TYR A 187 6.09 -16.88 5.69
N GLY A 188 5.34 -16.98 4.59
CA GLY A 188 3.96 -16.51 4.51
C GLY A 188 3.05 -17.24 5.50
N ILE A 189 3.12 -18.58 5.52
CA ILE A 189 2.35 -19.43 6.44
C ILE A 189 2.61 -19.06 7.89
N ARG A 190 3.89 -19.00 8.29
CA ARG A 190 4.25 -18.72 9.69
C ARG A 190 3.87 -17.31 10.12
N ALA A 191 4.20 -16.31 9.31
CA ALA A 191 3.98 -14.91 9.68
C ALA A 191 2.49 -14.55 9.72
N LEU A 192 1.69 -15.04 8.76
CA LEU A 192 0.25 -14.78 8.74
C LEU A 192 -0.51 -15.52 9.85
N ALA A 193 -0.02 -16.68 10.29
CA ALA A 193 -0.61 -17.42 11.41
C ALA A 193 -0.29 -16.82 12.79
N ASP A 194 0.79 -16.03 12.92
CA ASP A 194 1.24 -15.48 14.20
C ASP A 194 0.49 -14.19 14.59
N ALA A 195 -0.75 -14.35 15.06
CA ALA A 195 -1.59 -13.22 15.45
C ALA A 195 -1.02 -12.40 16.63
N GLU A 196 -0.28 -13.04 17.54
CA GLU A 196 0.35 -12.38 18.70
C GLU A 196 1.46 -11.44 18.23
N TRP A 197 2.35 -11.91 17.36
CA TRP A 197 3.39 -11.07 16.77
C TRP A 197 2.79 -9.90 16.02
N GLN A 198 1.72 -10.12 15.24
CA GLN A 198 1.07 -9.04 14.50
C GLN A 198 0.48 -7.98 15.45
N ALA A 199 -0.17 -8.39 16.54
CA ALA A 199 -0.69 -7.45 17.53
C ALA A 199 0.44 -6.63 18.18
N ALA A 200 1.52 -7.28 18.61
CA ALA A 200 2.69 -6.63 19.18
C ALA A 200 3.37 -5.67 18.17
N MET A 201 3.48 -6.08 16.91
CA MET A 201 4.08 -5.24 15.86
C MET A 201 3.24 -3.99 15.59
N ARG A 202 1.90 -4.08 15.55
CA ARG A 202 1.03 -2.91 15.41
C ARG A 202 1.23 -1.91 16.55
N GLN A 203 1.31 -2.40 17.79
CA GLN A 203 1.57 -1.56 18.96
C GLN A 203 2.93 -0.86 18.88
N ARG A 204 3.99 -1.61 18.53
CA ARG A 204 5.33 -1.05 18.34
C ARG A 204 5.32 0.03 17.26
N LEU A 205 4.75 -0.26 16.09
CA LEU A 205 4.71 0.68 14.97
C LEU A 205 3.92 1.95 15.33
N ALA A 206 2.84 1.83 16.10
CA ALA A 206 2.11 3.01 16.59
C ALA A 206 2.99 3.88 17.49
N ALA A 207 3.68 3.28 18.47
CA ALA A 207 4.59 4.00 19.37
C ALA A 207 5.79 4.62 18.63
N ASP A 208 6.42 3.89 17.71
CA ASP A 208 7.53 4.41 16.90
C ASP A 208 7.07 5.57 16.02
N ALA A 209 5.84 5.51 15.51
CA ALA A 209 5.32 6.57 14.67
C ALA A 209 4.91 7.83 15.48
N GLU A 210 4.39 7.67 16.71
CA GLU A 210 4.21 8.78 17.66
C GLU A 210 5.54 9.42 18.06
N ARG A 211 6.59 8.60 18.28
CA ARG A 211 7.95 9.10 18.53
C ARG A 211 8.48 9.91 17.36
N LEU A 212 8.24 9.46 16.12
CA LEU A 212 8.61 10.20 14.92
C LEU A 212 7.86 11.54 14.83
N ASP A 213 6.56 11.55 15.12
CA ASP A 213 5.74 12.75 15.12
C ASP A 213 6.26 13.78 16.13
N ALA A 214 6.56 13.35 17.35
CA ALA A 214 7.14 14.19 18.39
C ALA A 214 8.53 14.73 18.00
N LEU A 215 9.39 13.88 17.42
CA LEU A 215 10.72 14.29 16.98
C LEU A 215 10.66 15.34 15.87
N LEU A 216 9.85 15.11 14.83
CA LEU A 216 9.67 16.05 13.73
C LEU A 216 9.04 17.37 14.23
N GLY A 217 8.05 17.28 15.14
CA GLY A 217 7.42 18.43 15.76
C GLY A 217 8.38 19.33 16.53
N ARG A 218 9.36 18.76 17.25
CA ARG A 218 10.41 19.51 17.97
C ARG A 218 11.24 20.42 17.05
N PHE A 219 11.35 20.09 15.77
CA PHE A 219 12.08 20.89 14.77
C PHE A 219 11.16 21.68 13.83
N GLY A 220 9.87 21.79 14.17
CA GLY A 220 8.89 22.57 13.39
C GLY A 220 8.55 21.92 12.05
N VAL A 221 8.55 20.59 11.97
CA VAL A 221 8.15 19.81 10.80
C VAL A 221 6.86 19.04 11.15
N PRO A 222 5.67 19.65 10.98
CA PRO A 222 4.42 18.97 11.31
C PRO A 222 4.14 17.82 10.35
N VAL A 223 3.63 16.72 10.89
CA VAL A 223 3.14 15.59 10.11
C VAL A 223 1.74 15.90 9.59
N THR A 224 1.54 15.73 8.28
CA THR A 224 0.30 16.10 7.57
C THR A 224 -0.55 14.90 7.16
N GLY A 225 -0.06 13.68 7.39
CA GLY A 225 -0.76 12.43 7.09
C GLY A 225 0.16 11.22 7.21
N GLY A 226 -0.28 10.08 6.70
CA GLY A 226 0.49 8.85 6.63
C GLY A 226 -0.13 7.67 7.37
N THR A 227 0.68 6.68 7.69
CA THR A 227 0.30 5.45 8.40
C THR A 227 1.35 5.13 9.46
N SER A 228 1.14 4.14 10.33
CA SER A 228 2.17 3.70 11.28
C SER A 228 3.40 3.02 10.62
N LEU A 229 3.47 2.97 9.28
CA LEU A 229 4.67 2.55 8.54
C LEU A 229 5.43 3.73 7.92
N PHE A 230 4.80 4.90 7.78
CA PHE A 230 5.42 6.09 7.21
C PHE A 230 4.66 7.38 7.55
N ARG A 231 5.35 8.50 7.61
CA ARG A 231 4.74 9.83 7.75
C ARG A 231 4.79 10.62 6.45
N TYR A 232 3.73 11.35 6.19
CA TYR A 232 3.59 12.26 5.05
C TYR A 232 3.75 13.70 5.52
N LEU A 233 4.70 14.40 4.91
CA LEU A 233 5.06 15.78 5.25
C LEU A 233 4.74 16.68 4.06
N SER A 234 4.14 17.83 4.35
CA SER A 234 3.87 18.90 3.37
C SER A 234 4.37 20.22 3.96
N LEU A 235 5.43 20.77 3.39
CA LEU A 235 6.10 21.97 3.88
C LEU A 235 6.81 22.72 2.74
N ALA A 236 6.91 24.04 2.83
CA ALA A 236 7.58 24.86 1.82
C ALA A 236 9.06 24.45 1.64
N ASP A 237 9.75 24.18 2.75
CA ASP A 237 11.19 23.91 2.78
C ASP A 237 11.58 22.44 2.53
N ALA A 238 10.66 21.62 2.00
CA ALA A 238 10.85 20.17 1.90
C ALA A 238 12.12 19.77 1.13
N THR A 239 12.47 20.53 0.09
CA THR A 239 13.70 20.34 -0.70
C THR A 239 14.95 20.54 0.16
N THR A 240 14.98 21.57 1.01
CA THR A 240 16.15 21.84 1.87
C THR A 240 16.28 20.78 2.97
N LEU A 241 15.15 20.35 3.53
CA LEU A 241 15.11 19.27 4.51
C LEU A 241 15.58 17.95 3.87
N PHE A 242 15.09 17.62 2.67
CA PHE A 242 15.53 16.45 1.91
C PHE A 242 17.04 16.42 1.70
N SER A 243 17.62 17.52 1.22
CA SER A 243 19.08 17.64 1.04
C SER A 243 19.83 17.49 2.36
N ALA A 244 19.38 18.16 3.43
CA ALA A 244 20.04 18.12 4.73
C ALA A 244 20.04 16.73 5.38
N LEU A 245 18.93 16.00 5.24
CA LEU A 245 18.80 14.60 5.66
C LEU A 245 19.71 13.70 4.82
N GLY A 246 19.69 13.87 3.49
CA GLY A 246 20.50 13.08 2.55
C GLY A 246 22.02 13.24 2.77
N GLU A 247 22.49 14.45 3.03
CA GLU A 247 23.90 14.76 3.38
C GLU A 247 24.41 13.98 4.61
N ARG A 248 23.49 13.51 5.47
CA ARG A 248 23.78 12.76 6.69
C ARG A 248 23.39 11.28 6.59
N GLY A 249 23.15 10.80 5.37
CA GLY A 249 22.81 9.40 5.12
C GLY A 249 21.41 9.01 5.62
N VAL A 250 20.49 9.98 5.72
CA VAL A 250 19.07 9.72 6.03
C VAL A 250 18.28 9.85 4.73
N LEU A 251 17.94 8.71 4.13
CA LEU A 251 17.19 8.67 2.88
C LEU A 251 15.69 8.72 3.16
N VAL A 252 15.02 9.75 2.63
CA VAL A 252 13.55 9.87 2.62
C VAL A 252 13.04 9.93 1.18
N ARG A 253 11.73 9.78 0.97
CA ARG A 253 11.15 9.91 -0.37
C ARG A 253 10.76 11.36 -0.62
N HIS A 254 11.34 11.96 -1.66
CA HIS A 254 10.88 13.23 -2.25
C HIS A 254 10.12 12.96 -3.55
N PHE A 255 9.15 13.83 -3.88
CA PHE A 255 8.28 13.65 -5.04
C PHE A 255 8.55 14.79 -6.04
N VAL A 256 9.16 14.46 -7.19
CA VAL A 256 9.57 15.46 -8.20
C VAL A 256 8.42 16.38 -8.64
N GLY A 257 7.22 15.83 -8.87
CA GLY A 257 6.04 16.62 -9.24
C GLY A 257 5.35 17.34 -8.08
N ARG A 258 5.81 17.15 -6.84
CA ARG A 258 5.27 17.76 -5.61
C ARG A 258 6.44 18.14 -4.68
N PRO A 259 7.21 19.20 -5.02
CA PRO A 259 8.48 19.49 -4.36
C PRO A 259 8.35 19.85 -2.87
N HIS A 260 7.16 20.22 -2.42
CA HIS A 260 6.82 20.50 -1.02
C HIS A 260 6.53 19.24 -0.20
N VAL A 261 6.65 18.05 -0.79
CA VAL A 261 6.22 16.78 -0.16
C VAL A 261 7.40 15.87 0.13
N LEU A 262 7.42 15.33 1.35
CA LEU A 262 8.27 14.21 1.74
C LEU A 262 7.43 13.06 2.30
N ARG A 263 7.94 11.84 2.15
CA ARG A 263 7.47 10.68 2.89
C ARG A 263 8.63 10.05 3.63
N VAL A 264 8.48 9.90 4.94
CA VAL A 264 9.52 9.45 5.87
C VAL A 264 9.12 8.09 6.43
N GLY A 265 10.00 7.10 6.35
CA GLY A 265 9.81 5.81 7.02
C GLY A 265 10.25 5.87 8.48
N LEU A 266 9.97 4.82 9.25
CA LEU A 266 10.43 4.73 10.62
C LEU A 266 11.89 4.29 10.68
N PRO A 267 12.74 4.91 11.52
CA PRO A 267 14.06 4.38 11.86
C PRO A 267 13.97 2.99 12.49
N GLY A 268 14.88 2.09 12.11
CA GLY A 268 14.91 0.69 12.55
C GLY A 268 15.74 0.43 13.82
N SER A 269 16.59 1.38 14.22
CA SER A 269 17.46 1.29 15.40
C SER A 269 17.64 2.63 16.11
N GLU A 270 18.08 2.61 17.38
CA GLU A 270 18.40 3.84 18.12
C GLU A 270 19.49 4.68 17.46
N GLU A 271 20.45 4.06 16.78
CA GLU A 271 21.46 4.80 16.02
C GLU A 271 20.83 5.61 14.88
N GLU A 272 19.87 5.01 14.16
CA GLU A 272 19.15 5.70 13.09
C GLU A 272 18.24 6.82 13.63
N TRP A 273 17.65 6.63 14.81
CA TRP A 273 16.91 7.68 15.52
C TRP A 273 17.80 8.88 15.87
N LEU A 274 18.97 8.63 16.48
CA LEU A 274 19.93 9.68 16.81
C LEU A 274 20.47 10.39 15.56
N ARG A 275 20.69 9.63 14.47
CA ARG A 275 21.11 10.20 13.18
C ARG A 275 20.05 11.12 12.59
N LEU A 276 18.78 10.71 12.63
CA LEU A 276 17.65 11.54 12.18
C LEU A 276 17.55 12.81 13.03
N GLU A 277 17.62 12.70 14.36
CA GLU A 277 17.58 13.85 15.26
C GLU A 277 18.74 14.83 15.00
N GLY A 278 19.97 14.32 14.87
CA GLY A 278 21.13 15.16 14.55
C GLY A 278 21.02 15.85 13.20
N ALA A 279 20.42 15.18 12.20
CA ALA A 279 20.17 15.77 10.89
C ALA A 279 19.10 16.87 10.92
N LEU A 280 18.02 16.66 11.67
CA LEU A 280 16.99 17.67 11.90
C LEU A 280 17.53 18.89 12.66
N ALA A 281 18.32 18.68 13.70
CA ALA A 281 18.96 19.76 14.46
C ALA A 281 19.86 20.62 13.58
N ALA A 282 20.73 20.00 12.78
CA ALA A 282 21.62 20.72 11.89
C ALA A 282 20.89 21.44 10.74
N TRP A 283 19.72 20.95 10.32
CA TRP A 283 18.86 21.66 9.37
C TRP A 283 18.17 22.86 10.04
N ALA A 284 17.61 22.67 11.22
CA ALA A 284 16.92 23.74 11.96
C ALA A 284 17.86 24.92 12.27
N SER A 285 19.10 24.66 12.72
CA SER A 285 20.08 25.73 12.95
C SER A 285 20.40 26.54 11.69
N ARG A 286 20.55 25.88 10.53
CA ARG A 286 20.78 26.57 9.24
C ARG A 286 19.59 27.41 8.81
N ARG A 287 18.36 26.98 9.13
CA ARG A 287 17.13 27.72 8.83
C ARG A 287 17.00 28.96 9.70
N ASP A 288 17.36 28.87 10.97
CA ASP A 288 17.27 30.00 11.91
C ASP A 288 18.35 31.07 11.65
N ASP A 289 19.51 30.67 11.11
CA ASP A 289 20.60 31.57 10.71
C ASP A 289 20.39 32.24 9.33
N ALA A 290 19.38 31.83 8.56
CA ALA A 290 19.09 32.43 7.26
C ALA A 290 18.51 33.85 7.44
N PRO A 291 19.01 34.87 6.70
CA PRO A 291 18.47 36.22 6.81
C PRO A 291 16.98 36.22 6.44
N LYS A 292 16.14 36.73 7.36
CA LYS A 292 14.71 36.94 7.08
C LYS A 292 14.60 38.04 6.03
N GLU A 293 14.25 37.68 4.80
CA GLU A 293 13.87 38.68 3.79
C GLU A 293 12.61 39.40 4.30
N PHE A 294 12.75 40.71 4.54
CA PHE A 294 11.67 41.63 4.95
C PHE A 294 10.98 42.22 3.73
#